data_AF-A0A0L0F304-F1
#
_entry.id   AF-A0A0L0F304-F1
#
_cell.length_a   1.000
_cell.length_b   1.000
_cell.length_c   1.000
_cell.angle_alpha   90.00
_cell.angle_beta   90.00
_cell.angle_gamma   90.00
#
_symmetry.space_group_name_H-M   'P 1'
#
loop_
_entity.id
_entity.type
_entity.pdbx_description
1 polymer ?
#
loop_
_entity_poly.entity_id
_entity_poly.type
_entity_poly.pdbx_seq_one_letter_code
_entity_poly.pdbx_strand_id
1 'polypeptide(L)' 'VCAANKELFDGGVDALIVSNNYWLDDERPCLTYGMRGNINIEVTVDGPGHDLHSGMDGGVVAEPMVDLMAVLSSL' A
#
# COMPACT_ATOMS: atom_id res chain seq x y z
N VAL A 1 0.58 15.57 -9.85
CA VAL A 1 0.42 15.95 -11.28
C VAL A 1 -0.67 16.99 -11.46
N CYS A 2 -1.95 16.69 -11.22
CA CYS A 2 -3.03 17.65 -11.45
C CYS A 2 -2.91 18.92 -10.60
N ALA A 3 -2.59 18.80 -9.31
CA ALA A 3 -2.39 19.96 -8.43
C ALA A 3 -1.22 20.88 -8.87
N ALA A 4 -0.17 20.30 -9.47
CA ALA A 4 1.01 21.03 -9.89
C ALA A 4 0.88 21.65 -11.30
N ASN A 5 -0.14 21.29 -12.08
CA ASN A 5 -0.31 21.71 -13.47
C ASN A 5 -1.71 22.26 -13.72
N LYS A 6 -2.31 22.88 -12.69
CA LYS A 6 -3.71 23.33 -12.69
C LYS A 6 -4.03 24.24 -13.87
N GLU A 7 -3.07 25.08 -14.24
CA GLU A 7 -3.16 26.06 -15.34
C GLU A 7 -3.40 25.40 -16.71
N LEU A 8 -2.96 24.15 -16.91
CA LEU A 8 -3.21 23.39 -18.15
C LEU A 8 -4.67 22.95 -18.28
N PHE A 9 -5.44 22.96 -17.18
CA PHE A 9 -6.84 22.53 -17.15
C PHE A 9 -7.83 23.70 -17.17
N ASP A 10 -7.38 24.93 -16.91
CA ASP A 10 -8.23 26.12 -16.77
C ASP A 10 -8.83 26.59 -18.11
N GLY A 11 -8.24 26.21 -19.25
CA GLY A 11 -8.66 26.61 -20.61
C GLY A 11 -9.72 25.73 -21.26
N GLY A 12 -10.24 24.72 -20.56
CA GLY A 12 -11.13 23.70 -21.12
C GLY A 12 -10.34 22.57 -21.77
N VAL A 13 -10.36 21.40 -21.15
CA VAL A 13 -9.73 20.18 -21.67
C VAL A 13 -10.81 19.25 -22.20
N ASP A 14 -10.74 18.92 -23.48
CA ASP A 14 -11.73 18.06 -24.14
C ASP A 14 -11.53 16.56 -23.84
N ALA A 15 -10.28 16.13 -23.61
CA ALA A 15 -9.95 14.75 -23.33
C ALA A 15 -8.65 14.60 -22.52
N LEU A 16 -8.56 13.54 -21.72
CA LEU A 16 -7.36 13.13 -20.99
C LEU A 16 -6.97 11.72 -21.40
N ILE A 17 -5.72 11.53 -21.82
CA ILE A 17 -5.13 10.21 -22.11
C ILE A 17 -3.97 10.01 -21.16
N VAL A 18 -3.96 8.88 -20.46
CA VAL A 18 -2.92 8.53 -19.49
C VAL A 18 -2.30 7.20 -19.91
N SER A 19 -0.99 7.19 -20.16
CA SER A 19 -0.21 5.98 -20.42
C SER A 19 0.63 5.68 -19.17
N ASN A 20 0.01 5.02 -18.18
CA ASN A 20 0.64 4.71 -16.89
C ASN A 20 0.16 3.35 -16.36
N ASN A 21 0.05 2.39 -17.24
CA ASN A 21 -0.30 1.02 -16.91
C ASN A 21 0.27 0.09 -17.98
N TYR A 22 0.05 -1.20 -17.80
CA TYR A 22 0.58 -2.24 -18.66
C TYR A 22 -0.54 -2.93 -19.41
N TRP A 23 -0.15 -3.60 -20.49
CA TRP A 23 -1.04 -4.53 -21.18
C TRP A 23 -1.33 -5.75 -20.29
N LEU A 24 -2.40 -6.46 -20.62
CA LEU A 24 -2.72 -7.71 -19.93
C LEU A 24 -1.75 -8.83 -20.34
N ASP A 25 -1.32 -8.82 -21.59
CA ASP A 25 -0.36 -9.74 -22.20
C ASP A 25 0.49 -9.01 -23.26
N ASP A 26 1.45 -9.72 -23.83
CA ASP A 26 2.39 -9.17 -24.83
C ASP A 26 1.89 -9.28 -26.28
N GLU A 27 0.71 -9.87 -26.50
CA GLU A 27 0.20 -10.16 -27.86
C GLU A 27 -0.88 -9.16 -28.29
N ARG A 28 -1.71 -8.66 -27.36
CA ARG A 28 -2.88 -7.85 -27.67
C ARG A 28 -2.86 -6.52 -26.91
N PRO A 29 -2.91 -5.38 -27.62
CA PRO A 29 -3.05 -4.09 -26.98
C PRO A 29 -4.38 -3.99 -26.25
N CYS A 30 -4.39 -3.29 -25.11
CA CYS A 30 -5.60 -3.09 -24.32
C CYS A 30 -5.85 -1.62 -23.99
N LEU A 31 -7.12 -1.30 -23.72
CA LEU A 31 -7.57 0.00 -23.24
C LEU A 31 -8.04 -0.16 -21.79
N THR A 32 -7.41 0.57 -20.87
CA THR A 32 -7.82 0.58 -19.47
C THR A 32 -8.84 1.67 -19.23
N TYR A 33 -10.06 1.26 -18.90
CA TYR A 33 -11.18 2.17 -18.60
C TYR A 33 -11.45 2.33 -17.10
N GLY A 34 -10.66 1.68 -16.24
CA GLY A 34 -10.83 1.76 -14.79
C GLY A 34 -9.59 1.27 -14.05
N MET A 35 -9.36 1.85 -12.87
CA MET A 35 -8.28 1.47 -11.96
C MET A 35 -8.84 1.31 -10.56
N ARG A 36 -8.23 0.42 -9.77
CA ARG A 36 -8.56 0.28 -8.35
C ARG A 36 -7.90 1.41 -7.57
N GLY A 37 -8.59 1.90 -6.53
CA GLY A 37 -7.95 2.71 -5.49
C GLY A 37 -7.02 1.86 -4.63
N ASN A 38 -6.19 2.52 -3.83
CA ASN A 38 -5.32 1.87 -2.85
C ASN A 38 -5.49 2.57 -1.49
N ILE A 39 -5.66 1.78 -0.43
CA ILE A 39 -5.66 2.26 0.96
C ILE A 39 -4.40 1.70 1.61
N ASN A 40 -3.52 2.60 2.06
CA ASN A 40 -2.32 2.23 2.78
C ASN A 40 -2.58 2.31 4.30
N ILE A 41 -2.30 1.23 5.03
CA ILE A 41 -2.57 1.09 6.47
C ILE A 41 -1.29 0.62 7.15
N GLU A 42 -0.98 1.21 8.30
CA GLU A 42 0.10 0.81 9.19
C GLU A 42 -0.49 0.19 10.46
N VAL A 43 0.05 -0.96 10.88
CA VAL A 43 -0.34 -1.67 12.10
C VAL A 43 0.87 -1.73 13.01
N THR A 44 0.74 -1.14 14.20
CA THR A 44 1.79 -1.12 15.23
C THR A 44 1.33 -1.95 16.41
N VAL A 45 2.19 -2.86 16.87
CA VAL A 45 2.01 -3.62 18.11
C VAL A 45 3.22 -3.32 18.99
N ASP A 46 2.97 -2.68 20.13
CA ASP A 46 4.00 -2.36 21.10
C ASP A 46 4.06 -3.44 22.19
N GLY A 47 5.28 -3.75 22.64
CA GLY A 47 5.52 -4.69 23.73
C GLY A 47 6.42 -4.08 24.80
N PRO A 48 7.50 -4.77 25.21
CA PRO A 48 8.44 -4.23 26.19
C PRO A 48 9.07 -2.92 25.71
N GLY A 49 9.40 -2.02 26.65
CA GLY A 49 9.98 -0.70 26.32
C GLY A 49 11.41 -0.72 25.76
N HIS A 50 11.96 -1.90 25.48
CA HIS A 50 13.26 -2.14 24.83
C HIS A 50 13.29 -3.58 24.28
N ASP A 51 14.27 -3.88 23.42
CA ASP A 51 14.45 -5.23 22.87
C ASP A 51 14.87 -6.22 23.95
N LEU A 52 14.27 -7.42 23.93
CA LEU A 52 14.55 -8.51 24.88
C LEU A 52 15.39 -9.62 24.24
N HIS A 53 16.10 -10.39 25.06
CA HIS A 53 16.90 -11.51 24.58
C HIS A 53 16.00 -12.74 24.41
N SER A 54 15.67 -13.10 23.18
CA SER A 54 14.71 -14.18 22.87
C SER A 54 15.03 -15.53 23.51
N GLY A 55 16.29 -15.86 23.80
CA GLY A 55 16.64 -17.09 24.51
C GLY A 55 16.39 -17.06 26.04
N MET A 56 16.35 -15.87 26.64
CA MET A 56 16.12 -15.66 28.08
C MET A 56 14.65 -15.38 28.35
N ASP A 57 14.03 -14.56 27.51
CA ASP A 57 12.68 -14.03 27.68
C ASP A 57 11.63 -14.74 26.80
N GLY A 58 12.09 -15.55 25.84
CA GLY A 58 11.22 -16.25 24.89
C GLY A 58 10.26 -17.21 25.57
N GLY A 59 8.99 -17.11 25.21
CA GLY A 59 7.91 -17.91 25.79
C GLY A 59 7.47 -17.51 27.20
N VAL A 60 8.10 -16.51 27.82
CA VAL A 60 7.69 -15.95 29.13
C VAL A 60 6.97 -14.62 28.96
N VAL A 61 7.37 -13.82 27.97
CA VAL A 61 6.76 -12.52 27.63
C VAL A 61 5.93 -12.66 26.35
N ALA A 62 4.84 -11.90 26.24
CA ALA A 62 4.09 -11.79 25.00
C ALA A 62 4.96 -11.08 23.95
N GLU A 63 5.17 -11.72 22.81
CA GLU A 63 6.03 -11.21 21.75
C GLU A 63 5.20 -10.39 20.74
N PRO A 64 5.47 -9.08 20.57
CA PRO A 64 4.71 -8.24 19.64
C PRO A 64 4.71 -8.76 18.21
N MET A 65 5.78 -9.45 17.80
CA MET A 65 5.86 -10.10 16.50
C MET A 65 4.82 -11.21 16.33
N VAL A 66 4.56 -12.00 17.38
CA VAL A 66 3.55 -13.07 17.34
C VAL A 66 2.15 -12.46 17.23
N ASP A 67 1.88 -11.43 18.01
CA ASP A 67 0.60 -10.72 17.99
C ASP A 67 0.37 -9.99 16.66
N LEU A 68 1.39 -9.34 16.11
CA LEU A 68 1.32 -8.71 14.79
C LEU A 68 1.00 -9.76 13.70
N MET A 69 1.64 -10.93 13.74
CA MET A 69 1.34 -12.01 12.79
C MET A 69 -0.09 -12.52 12.95
N ALA A 70 -0.59 -12.63 14.19
CA ALA A 70 -1.98 -13.01 14.45
C ALA A 70 -2.96 -12.01 13.85
N VAL A 71 -2.74 -10.71 14.05
CA VAL A 71 -3.57 -9.63 13.45
C VAL A 71 -3.53 -9.72 11.93
N LEU A 72 -2.34 -9.77 11.34
CA LEU A 72 -2.18 -9.83 9.87
C LEU A 72 -2.79 -11.09 9.25
N SER A 73 -2.80 -12.22 9.97
CA SER A 73 -3.43 -13.46 9.50
C SER A 73 -4.95 -13.43 9.49
N SER A 74 -5.56 -12.46 10.16
CA SER A 74 -7.02 -12.31 10.28
C SER A 74 -7.65 -11.31 9.31
N LEU A 75 -6.83 -10.70 8.45
CA LEU A 75 -7.25 -9.78 7.39
C LEU A 75 -7.58 -10.53 6.10
#